data_AF-A0A520W513-F1
#
_entry.id   AF-A0A520W513-F1
#
_cell.length_a   1.000
_cell.length_b   1.000
_cell.length_c   1.000
_cell.angle_alpha   90.00
_cell.angle_beta   90.00
_cell.angle_gamma   90.00
#
_symmetry.space_group_name_H-M   'P 1'
#
loop_
_entity.id
_entity.type
_entity.pdbx_description
1 polymer ?
#
loop_
_entity_poly.entity_id
_entity_poly.type
_entity_poly.pdbx_seq_one_letter_code
_entity_poly.pdbx_strand_id
1 'polypeptide(L)' 'MTSNCRLNCGSNLVERTVKKGANIGSKFLGCEDYPRCRFSKDIPQHTQNEQTNSWFRVSWLKVSIVLILIFIFYYITN' A
#
# COMPACT_ATOMS: atom_id res chain seq x y z
N MET A 1 18.23 0.03 -14.76
CA MET A 1 18.76 -0.75 -13.62
C MET A 1 18.19 -2.14 -13.70
N THR A 2 18.89 -3.06 -14.36
CA THR A 2 18.48 -4.47 -14.44
C THR A 2 18.89 -5.16 -13.15
N SER A 3 17.90 -5.58 -12.36
CA SER A 3 18.09 -6.44 -11.20
C SER A 3 18.45 -7.84 -11.70
N ASN A 4 19.74 -8.07 -11.94
CA ASN A 4 20.25 -9.37 -12.38
C ASN A 4 20.26 -10.38 -11.23
N CYS A 5 19.81 -11.61 -11.50
CA CYS A 5 19.86 -12.74 -10.57
C CYS A 5 21.32 -13.11 -10.22
N ARG A 6 21.72 -12.89 -8.96
CA ARG A 6 23.11 -13.00 -8.47
C ARG A 6 23.68 -14.43 -8.49
N LEU A 7 22.87 -15.49 -8.66
CA LEU A 7 23.26 -16.85 -8.24
C LEU A 7 22.82 -18.03 -9.12
N ASN A 8 22.59 -17.87 -10.45
CA ASN A 8 22.82 -18.96 -11.44
C ASN A 8 22.30 -18.75 -12.87
N CYS A 9 21.56 -17.68 -13.18
CA CYS A 9 20.83 -17.65 -14.46
C CYS A 9 21.17 -16.48 -15.39
N GLY A 10 21.86 -15.42 -14.90
CA GLY A 10 22.19 -14.23 -15.72
C GLY A 10 20.98 -13.47 -16.28
N SER A 11 19.78 -13.96 -15.96
CA SER A 11 18.50 -13.56 -16.49
C SER A 11 17.87 -12.49 -15.59
N ASN A 12 16.92 -11.73 -16.16
CA ASN A 12 16.26 -10.63 -15.47
C ASN A 12 15.31 -11.10 -14.37
N LEU A 13 15.14 -10.24 -13.38
CA LEU A 13 14.07 -10.35 -12.39
C LEU A 13 12.82 -9.65 -12.92
N VAL A 14 11.70 -10.36 -12.86
CA VAL A 14 10.37 -9.85 -13.23
C VAL A 14 9.48 -9.79 -12.00
N GLU A 15 8.61 -8.80 -11.96
CA GLU A 15 7.60 -8.66 -10.91
C GLU A 15 6.49 -9.69 -11.10
N ARG A 16 6.12 -10.38 -10.02
CA ARG A 16 5.05 -11.38 -10.00
C ARG A 16 4.14 -11.17 -8.81
N THR A 17 2.87 -11.47 -8.99
CA THR A 17 1.85 -11.38 -7.94
C THR A 17 1.59 -12.74 -7.32
N VAL A 18 1.54 -12.79 -5.99
CA VAL A 18 1.18 -13.99 -5.23
C VAL A 18 -0.30 -14.31 -5.44
N LYS A 19 -0.59 -15.49 -5.98
CA LYS A 19 -1.95 -15.95 -6.30
C LYS A 19 -2.60 -16.80 -5.20
N LYS A 20 -1.83 -17.27 -4.21
CA LYS A 20 -2.28 -18.21 -3.16
C LYS A 20 -1.55 -17.97 -1.83
N GLY A 21 -2.22 -18.25 -0.71
CA GLY A 21 -1.65 -18.17 0.65
C GLY A 21 -1.98 -16.87 1.40
N ALA A 22 -1.33 -16.65 2.54
CA ALA A 22 -1.58 -15.51 3.43
C ALA A 22 -1.24 -14.14 2.80
N ASN A 23 -0.39 -14.12 1.77
CA ASN A 23 0.09 -12.90 1.10
C ASN A 23 -0.53 -12.68 -0.29
N ILE A 24 -1.76 -13.17 -0.54
CA ILE A 24 -2.43 -12.98 -1.84
C ILE A 24 -2.46 -11.49 -2.24
N GLY A 25 -2.12 -11.20 -3.49
CA GLY A 25 -2.07 -9.85 -4.03
C GLY A 25 -0.74 -9.12 -3.81
N SER A 26 0.14 -9.64 -2.95
CA SER A 26 1.47 -9.08 -2.79
C SER A 26 2.34 -9.32 -4.04
N LYS A 27 3.28 -8.42 -4.27
CA LYS A 27 4.22 -8.46 -5.39
C LYS A 27 5.61 -8.91 -4.93
N PHE A 28 6.27 -9.75 -5.71
CA PHE A 28 7.66 -10.16 -5.47
C PHE A 28 8.45 -10.17 -6.76
N LEU A 29 9.77 -10.06 -6.68
CA LEU A 29 10.65 -10.26 -7.83
C LEU A 29 10.99 -11.74 -7.95
N GLY A 30 10.72 -12.34 -9.10
CA GLY A 30 11.16 -13.71 -9.42
C GLY A 30 11.94 -13.73 -10.73
N CYS A 31 12.82 -14.70 -10.90
CA CYS A 31 13.57 -14.82 -12.15
C CYS A 31 12.66 -15.17 -13.34
N GLU A 32 12.89 -14.56 -14.51
CA GLU A 32 12.17 -14.89 -15.76
C GLU A 32 12.29 -16.39 -16.13
N ASP A 33 13.42 -17.01 -15.79
CA ASP A 33 13.79 -18.39 -16.13
C ASP A 33 13.20 -19.48 -15.22
N TYR A 34 12.12 -19.18 -14.49
CA TYR A 34 11.42 -20.19 -13.68
C TYR A 34 10.83 -21.29 -14.58
N PRO A 35 10.95 -22.60 -14.26
CA PRO A 35 11.38 -23.18 -12.98
C PRO A 35 12.88 -23.50 -12.88
N ARG A 36 13.69 -23.20 -13.91
CA ARG A 36 15.14 -23.48 -13.92
C ARG A 36 15.90 -22.63 -12.89
N CYS A 37 15.47 -21.39 -12.67
CA CYS A 37 16.01 -20.50 -11.65
C CYS A 37 14.92 -20.15 -10.62
N ARG A 38 15.05 -20.65 -9.38
CA ARG A 38 14.08 -20.43 -8.29
C ARG A 38 14.41 -19.23 -7.40
N PHE A 39 15.31 -18.35 -7.86
CA PHE A 39 15.65 -17.13 -7.13
C PHE A 39 14.43 -16.19 -7.08
N SER A 40 14.13 -15.71 -5.88
CA SER A 40 13.10 -14.71 -5.61
C SER A 40 13.62 -13.70 -4.60
N LYS A 41 13.13 -12.46 -4.70
CA LYS A 41 13.42 -11.38 -3.78
C LYS A 41 12.13 -10.67 -3.42
N ASP A 42 11.93 -10.44 -2.13
CA ASP A 42 10.78 -9.69 -1.64
C ASP A 42 10.87 -8.23 -2.07
N ILE A 43 9.73 -7.70 -2.52
CA ILE A 43 9.56 -6.26 -2.74
C ILE A 43 8.89 -5.72 -1.48
N PRO A 44 9.40 -4.65 -0.85
CA PRO A 44 8.69 -4.00 0.23
C PRO A 44 7.29 -3.64 -0.24
N GLN A 45 6.28 -4.30 0.31
CA GLN A 45 4.90 -3.96 0.06
C GLN A 45 4.64 -2.69 0.86
N HIS A 46 4.62 -1.54 0.18
CA HIS A 46 3.85 -0.41 0.71
C HIS A 46 2.39 -0.82 0.56
N THR A 47 1.96 -1.65 1.49
CA THR A 47 0.58 -2.07 1.63
C THR A 47 -0.19 -0.77 1.90
N GLN A 48 -0.79 -0.19 0.87
CA GLN A 48 -1.85 0.80 1.04
C GLN A 48 -3.12 0.11 1.55
N ASN A 49 -2.97 -0.65 2.65
CA ASN A 49 -4.03 -0.95 3.59
C ASN A 49 -4.04 0.14 4.68
N GLU A 50 -3.72 1.37 4.28
CA GLU A 50 -3.86 2.61 5.05
C GLU A 50 -4.65 3.62 4.20
N GLN A 51 -5.87 3.24 3.79
CA GLN A 51 -6.84 4.20 3.26
C GLN A 51 -8.30 3.69 3.33
N THR A 52 -8.65 2.93 4.36
CA THR A 52 -10.06 2.67 4.71
C THR A 52 -10.41 3.20 6.10
N ASN A 53 -10.13 4.47 6.30
CA ASN A 53 -10.94 5.37 7.12
C ASN A 53 -11.08 6.70 6.37
N SER A 54 -11.86 6.64 5.28
CA SER A 54 -12.30 7.71 4.38
C SER A 54 -13.08 8.86 5.05
N TRP A 55 -12.97 9.02 6.37
CA TRP A 55 -13.53 10.16 7.12
C TRP A 55 -12.46 11.18 7.54
N PHE A 56 -11.16 10.83 7.49
CA PHE A 56 -10.05 11.70 7.90
C PHE A 56 -9.40 12.50 6.75
N ARG A 57 -10.07 12.69 5.61
CA ARG A 57 -9.81 13.90 4.82
C ARG A 57 -10.57 15.03 5.48
N VAL A 58 -10.04 15.49 6.60
CA VAL A 58 -10.51 16.67 7.33
C VAL A 58 -10.32 17.87 6.42
N SER A 59 -11.24 18.03 5.47
CA SER A 59 -11.49 19.29 4.81
C SER A 59 -11.74 20.26 5.94
N TRP A 60 -10.86 21.25 6.10
CA TRP A 60 -10.94 22.27 7.16
C TRP A 60 -12.37 22.85 7.31
N LEU A 61 -13.14 22.87 6.22
CA LEU A 61 -14.55 23.21 6.19
C LEU A 61 -15.42 22.41 7.19
N LYS A 62 -15.19 21.10 7.34
CA LYS A 62 -15.98 20.23 8.23
C LYS A 62 -15.67 20.47 9.71
N VAL A 63 -14.40 20.74 10.07
CA VAL A 63 -14.03 21.08 11.45
C VAL A 63 -14.54 22.47 11.83
N SER A 64 -14.43 23.44 10.92
CA SER A 64 -14.97 24.78 11.15
C SER A 64 -16.48 24.75 11.34
N ILE A 65 -17.23 23.97 10.53
CA ILE A 65 -18.69 23.84 10.70
C ILE A 65 -19.04 23.29 12.09
N VAL A 66 -18.35 22.25 12.57
CA VAL A 66 -18.63 21.65 13.88
C VAL A 66 -18.35 22.64 15.01
N LEU A 67 -17.23 23.36 14.97
CA LEU A 67 -16.90 24.37 15.99
C LEU A 67 -17.89 25.55 15.99
N ILE A 68 -18.30 26.00 14.80
CA ILE A 68 -19.30 27.07 14.65
C ILE A 68 -20.64 26.64 15.26
N LEU A 69 -21.11 25.42 14.99
CA LEU A 69 -22.37 24.91 15.55
C LEU A 69 -22.34 24.83 17.08
N ILE A 70 -21.22 24.38 17.66
CA ILE A 70 -21.05 24.32 19.12
C ILE A 70 -21.08 25.73 19.73
N PHE A 71 -20.38 26.69 19.11
CA PHE A 71 -20.35 28.07 19.58
C PHE A 71 -21.72 28.74 19.52
N ILE A 72 -22.46 28.55 18.42
CA ILE A 72 -23.83 29.05 18.26
C ILE A 72 -24.74 28.45 19.35
N PHE A 73 -24.67 27.14 19.58
CA PHE A 73 -25.49 26.47 20.59
C PHE A 73 -25.24 27.00 22.01
N TYR A 74 -23.96 27.27 22.35
CA TYR A 74 -23.58 27.88 23.62
C TYR A 74 -24.21 29.26 23.81
N TYR A 75 -24.12 30.14 22.80
CA TYR A 75 -24.67 31.51 22.87
C TYR A 75 -26.21 31.55 22.88
N ILE A 76 -26.87 30.55 22.28
CA ILE A 76 -28.34 30.45 22.34
C ILE A 76 -28.81 29.97 23.73
N THR A 77 -27.99 29.17 24.41
CA THR A 77 -28.38 28.52 25.68
C THR A 77 -28.03 29.35 26.92
N ASN A 78 -27.04 30.25 26.84
CA ASN A 78 -26.59 31.11 27.93
C ASN A 78 -27.00 32.58 27.71
#